data_AF-A0A9Q5GVI3-F1
#
_entry.id   AF-A0A9Q5GVI3-F1
#
_cell.length_a   1.000
_cell.length_b   1.000
_cell.length_c   1.000
_cell.angle_alpha   90.00
_cell.angle_beta   90.00
_cell.angle_gamma   90.00
#
_symmetry.space_group_name_H-M   'P 1'
#
loop_
_entity.id
_entity.type
_entity.pdbx_description
1 polymer ?
#
loop_
_entity_poly.entity_id
_entity_poly.type
_entity_poly.pdbx_seq_one_letter_code
_entity_poly.pdbx_strand_id
1 'polypeptide(L)'
;MEHFIRQYTTHHRREVGAIAALLREMGGQVGTQEKFFRYAGNGIYFLCDFPDHTLRLYCIRLGENLLLLGGGEKVVTTATGTGDSPEMIRMKQVSQDIFGRMSAGNVYWSSDKSPLTGDLIFEKDDT
;
A
#
# COMPACT_ATOMS: atom_id res chain seq x y z
N MET A 1 -7.60 2.89 -6.08
CA MET A 1 -6.68 3.35 -7.15
C MET A 1 -7.24 4.46 -8.03
N GLU A 2 -8.50 4.38 -8.50
CA GLU A 2 -9.05 5.41 -9.40
C GLU A 2 -8.98 6.83 -8.81
N HIS A 3 -9.25 6.98 -7.51
CA HIS A 3 -9.12 8.26 -6.81
C HIS A 3 -7.70 8.84 -6.91
N PHE A 4 -6.67 8.02 -6.61
CA PHE A 4 -5.26 8.42 -6.71
C PHE A 4 -4.89 8.88 -8.12
N ILE A 5 -5.28 8.12 -9.15
CA ILE A 5 -5.03 8.50 -10.55
C ILE A 5 -5.71 9.83 -10.86
N ARG A 6 -7.01 9.98 -10.54
CA ARG A 6 -7.73 11.23 -10.81
C ARG A 6 -7.12 12.43 -10.09
N GLN A 7 -6.72 12.26 -8.85
CA GLN A 7 -6.14 13.32 -8.02
C GLN A 7 -4.79 13.81 -8.56
N TYR A 8 -3.91 12.89 -8.98
CA TYR A 8 -2.52 13.25 -9.28
C TYR A 8 -2.18 13.30 -10.78
N THR A 9 -3.04 12.81 -11.69
CA THR A 9 -2.73 12.80 -13.13
C THR A 9 -2.53 14.20 -13.73
N THR A 10 -3.20 15.23 -13.20
CA THR A 10 -3.09 16.60 -13.73
C THR A 10 -1.72 17.22 -13.47
N HIS A 11 -1.16 17.02 -12.27
CA HIS A 11 0.08 17.68 -11.83
C HIS A 11 1.30 16.75 -11.81
N HIS A 12 1.10 15.44 -11.75
CA HIS A 12 2.15 14.42 -11.60
C HIS A 12 2.05 13.32 -12.66
N ARG A 13 1.59 13.67 -13.87
CA ARG A 13 1.35 12.70 -14.98
C ARG A 13 2.50 11.74 -15.23
N ARG A 14 3.74 12.24 -15.20
CA ARG A 14 4.95 11.42 -15.44
C ARG A 14 5.13 10.38 -14.34
N GLU A 15 5.01 10.79 -13.08
CA GLU A 15 5.15 9.90 -11.94
C GLU A 15 4.01 8.86 -11.89
N VAL A 16 2.77 9.28 -12.16
CA VAL A 16 1.62 8.37 -12.28
C VAL A 16 1.86 7.32 -13.38
N GLY A 17 2.41 7.75 -14.52
CA GLY A 17 2.77 6.85 -15.63
C GLY A 17 3.89 5.86 -15.25
N ALA A 18 4.93 6.34 -14.55
CA ALA A 18 6.02 5.49 -14.07
C ALA A 18 5.54 4.46 -13.03
N ILE A 19 4.69 4.88 -12.09
CA ILE A 19 4.06 3.99 -11.11
C ILE A 19 3.21 2.93 -11.82
N ALA A 20 2.37 3.32 -12.79
CA ALA A 20 1.55 2.36 -13.54
C ALA A 20 2.39 1.36 -14.34
N ALA A 21 3.50 1.82 -14.96
CA ALA A 21 4.43 0.96 -15.66
C ALA A 21 5.09 -0.06 -14.73
N LEU A 22 5.49 0.37 -13.52
CA LEU A 22 6.10 -0.50 -12.52
C LEU A 22 5.12 -1.54 -11.98
N LEU A 23 3.87 -1.15 -11.69
CA LEU A 23 2.81 -2.10 -11.30
C LEU A 23 2.58 -3.18 -12.37
N ARG A 24 2.63 -2.79 -13.65
CA ARG A 24 2.54 -3.73 -14.77
C ARG A 24 3.76 -4.65 -14.86
N GLU A 25 4.97 -4.13 -14.64
CA GLU A 25 6.19 -4.96 -14.58
C GLU A 25 6.10 -5.97 -13.43
N MET A 26 5.68 -5.54 -12.24
CA MET A 26 5.47 -6.43 -11.09
C MET A 26 4.48 -7.54 -11.40
N GLY A 27 3.33 -7.21 -12.00
CA GLY A 27 2.32 -8.21 -12.36
C GLY A 27 2.78 -9.21 -13.44
N GLY A 28 3.78 -8.84 -14.25
CA GLY A 28 4.35 -9.70 -15.29
C GLY A 28 5.56 -10.55 -14.82
N GLN A 29 6.12 -10.29 -13.64
CA GLN A 29 7.26 -11.01 -13.09
C GLN A 29 6.81 -12.06 -12.07
N VAL A 30 7.21 -13.32 -12.29
CA VAL A 30 7.12 -14.40 -11.28
C VAL A 30 8.41 -14.39 -10.47
N GLY A 31 8.32 -14.17 -9.15
CA GLY A 31 9.48 -14.24 -8.23
C GLY A 31 9.76 -12.94 -7.47
N THR A 32 11.02 -12.74 -7.06
CA THR A 32 11.42 -11.79 -6.01
C THR A 32 11.16 -10.32 -6.37
N GLN A 33 9.97 -9.84 -6.01
CA GLN A 33 9.56 -8.45 -6.13
C GLN A 33 10.15 -7.54 -5.03
N GLU A 34 11.03 -8.06 -4.16
CA GLU A 34 11.57 -7.34 -2.99
C GLU A 34 12.23 -6.00 -3.34
N LYS A 35 12.83 -5.89 -4.54
CA LYS A 35 13.43 -4.64 -5.02
C LYS A 35 12.43 -3.47 -5.11
N PHE A 36 11.13 -3.77 -5.19
CA PHE A 36 10.06 -2.77 -5.29
C PHE A 36 9.50 -2.33 -3.93
N PHE A 37 9.87 -3.02 -2.86
CA PHE A 37 9.30 -2.82 -1.53
C PHE A 37 10.35 -2.31 -0.54
N ARG A 38 10.07 -1.18 0.11
CA ARG A 38 10.81 -0.73 1.30
C ARG A 38 9.93 -0.91 2.53
N TYR A 39 10.37 -1.70 3.51
CA TYR A 39 9.60 -1.92 4.74
C TYR A 39 9.42 -0.60 5.52
N ALA A 40 8.17 -0.33 5.91
CA ALA A 40 7.76 0.89 6.60
C ALA A 40 7.21 0.61 8.03
N GLY A 41 7.24 -0.65 8.48
CA GLY A 41 6.70 -1.06 9.78
C GLY A 41 5.27 -1.62 9.70
N ASN A 42 4.89 -2.44 10.68
CA ASN A 42 3.54 -2.98 10.84
C ASN A 42 2.98 -3.64 9.57
N GLY A 43 3.79 -4.40 8.84
CA GLY A 43 3.39 -5.05 7.58
C GLY A 43 3.16 -4.11 6.39
N ILE A 44 3.41 -2.81 6.56
CA ILE A 44 3.31 -1.78 5.52
C ILE A 44 4.65 -1.66 4.80
N TYR A 45 4.57 -1.45 3.49
CA TYR A 45 5.70 -1.19 2.63
C TYR A 45 5.45 0.06 1.79
N PHE A 46 6.51 0.82 1.55
CA PHE A 46 6.54 1.80 0.48
C PHE A 46 6.77 1.06 -0.82
N LEU A 47 5.86 1.29 -1.75
CA LEU A 47 5.94 0.78 -3.10
C LEU A 47 6.37 1.90 -4.03
N CYS A 48 7.24 1.58 -4.99
CA CYS A 48 7.75 2.55 -5.96
C CYS A 48 8.43 3.77 -5.29
N ASP A 49 9.25 3.54 -4.26
CA ASP A 49 9.92 4.63 -3.52
C ASP A 49 11.16 5.15 -4.27
N PHE A 50 10.92 5.77 -5.42
CA PHE A 50 11.96 6.39 -6.25
C PHE A 50 12.48 7.67 -5.58
N PRO A 51 13.79 7.87 -5.40
CA PRO A 51 14.32 9.03 -4.66
C PRO A 51 13.85 10.39 -5.19
N ASP A 52 13.70 10.49 -6.50
CA ASP A 52 13.36 11.69 -7.28
C ASP A 52 11.86 11.90 -7.50
N HIS A 53 11.01 10.95 -7.11
CA HIS A 53 9.56 11.09 -7.21
C HIS A 53 8.99 11.86 -6.02
N THR A 54 7.98 12.68 -6.28
CA THR A 54 7.18 13.36 -5.27
C THR A 54 6.09 12.45 -4.72
N LEU A 55 5.56 11.53 -5.51
CA LEU A 55 4.54 10.57 -5.12
C LEU A 55 5.15 9.29 -4.54
N ARG A 56 4.42 8.66 -3.63
CA ARG A 56 4.73 7.35 -3.05
C ARG A 56 3.45 6.52 -2.93
N LEU A 57 3.51 5.26 -3.32
CA LEU A 57 2.45 4.30 -3.04
C LEU A 57 2.74 3.57 -1.72
N TYR A 58 1.67 3.21 -1.03
CA TYR A 58 1.72 2.38 0.16
C TYR A 58 1.00 1.06 -0.12
N CYS A 59 1.53 -0.03 0.42
CA CYS A 59 0.90 -1.34 0.31
C CYS A 59 1.10 -2.18 1.58
N ILE A 60 0.20 -3.13 1.80
CA ILE A 60 0.39 -4.21 2.79
C ILE A 60 0.69 -5.49 2.03
N ARG A 61 1.76 -6.18 2.41
CA ARG A 61 2.13 -7.46 1.82
C ARG A 61 1.57 -8.59 2.69
N LEU A 62 0.71 -9.40 2.10
CA LEU A 62 0.08 -10.57 2.73
C LEU A 62 0.52 -11.80 1.93
N GLY A 63 1.65 -12.40 2.28
CA GLY A 63 2.22 -13.53 1.53
C GLY A 63 2.48 -13.18 0.05
N GLU A 64 1.76 -13.85 -0.85
CA GLU A 64 1.76 -13.60 -2.31
C GLU A 64 0.76 -12.53 -2.75
N ASN A 65 -0.11 -12.06 -1.85
CA ASN A 65 -1.10 -11.03 -2.12
C ASN A 65 -0.59 -9.64 -1.72
N LEU A 66 -0.97 -8.63 -2.50
CA LEU A 66 -0.65 -7.24 -2.25
C LEU A 66 -1.94 -6.42 -2.13
N LEU A 67 -2.12 -5.76 -0.98
CA LEU A 67 -3.21 -4.80 -0.80
C LEU A 67 -2.71 -3.39 -1.09
N LEU A 68 -3.25 -2.78 -2.14
CA LEU A 68 -2.98 -1.42 -2.58
C LEU A 68 -4.15 -0.51 -2.23
N LEU A 69 -4.02 0.25 -1.14
CA LEU A 69 -5.07 1.21 -0.75
C LEU A 69 -4.88 2.59 -1.41
N GLY A 70 -3.66 2.93 -1.82
CA GLY A 70 -3.37 4.20 -2.50
C GLY A 70 -1.95 4.70 -2.28
N GLY A 71 -1.79 6.01 -2.36
CA GLY A 71 -0.53 6.73 -2.21
C GLY A 71 -0.76 8.22 -2.10
N GLY A 72 0.31 8.97 -1.89
CA GLY A 72 0.25 10.43 -1.79
C GLY A 72 1.60 11.07 -2.04
N GLU A 73 1.63 12.39 -1.96
CA GLU A 73 2.90 13.13 -1.97
C GLU A 73 3.73 12.76 -0.74
N LYS A 74 5.04 12.61 -0.94
CA LYS A 74 6.00 12.42 0.13
C LYS A 74 6.02 13.68 0.96
N VAL A 75 5.83 13.51 2.26
CA VAL A 75 6.09 14.57 3.22
C VAL A 75 7.60 14.76 3.29
N VAL A 76 8.13 15.83 2.69
CA VAL A 76 9.56 16.16 2.74
C VAL A 76 9.91 16.69 4.13
N THR A 77 10.92 16.08 4.75
CA THR A 77 11.40 16.37 6.10
C THR A 77 11.77 17.84 6.32
N THR A 78 11.16 18.46 7.33
CA THR A 78 11.78 19.57 8.07
C THR A 78 12.37 19.04 9.39
N ALA A 79 13.27 19.82 10.01
CA ALA A 79 14.12 19.43 11.14
C ALA A 79 13.40 18.96 12.43
N THR A 80 12.07 18.91 12.47
CA THR A 80 11.25 18.63 13.65
C THR A 80 10.54 17.27 13.65
N GLY A 81 10.86 16.37 12.70
CA GLY A 81 10.37 15.00 12.71
C GLY A 81 9.20 14.74 11.77
N THR A 82 9.10 13.49 11.31
CA THR A 82 8.12 13.00 10.33
C THR A 82 6.72 12.88 10.95
N GLY A 83 5.74 13.59 10.39
CA GLY A 83 4.32 13.21 10.53
C GLY A 83 3.95 12.16 9.48
N ASP A 84 3.10 11.21 9.84
CA ASP A 84 2.46 10.34 8.84
C ASP A 84 1.52 11.18 7.96
N SER A 85 1.52 10.96 6.65
CA SER A 85 0.48 11.52 5.78
C SER A 85 -0.89 10.94 6.17
N PRO A 86 -2.02 11.62 5.87
CA PRO A 86 -3.36 11.07 6.07
C PRO A 86 -3.52 9.66 5.47
N GLU A 87 -2.90 9.41 4.32
CA GLU A 87 -2.88 8.10 3.65
C GLU A 87 -2.08 7.06 4.46
N MET A 88 -0.94 7.45 5.03
CA MET A 88 -0.14 6.56 5.88
C MET A 88 -0.86 6.24 7.20
N ILE A 89 -1.55 7.21 7.80
CA ILE A 89 -2.37 6.98 9.00
C ILE A 89 -3.47 5.94 8.69
N ARG A 90 -4.21 6.12 7.60
CA ARG A 90 -5.25 5.17 7.16
C ARG A 90 -4.66 3.79 6.88
N MET A 91 -3.48 3.73 6.25
CA MET A 91 -2.80 2.47 5.99
C MET A 91 -2.42 1.74 7.28
N LYS A 92 -1.96 2.46 8.31
CA LYS A 92 -1.69 1.88 9.63
C LYS A 92 -2.95 1.31 10.28
N GLN A 93 -4.08 2.01 10.20
CA GLN A 93 -5.37 1.53 10.71
C GLN A 93 -5.81 0.25 10.01
N VAL A 94 -5.79 0.23 8.67
CA VAL A 94 -6.19 -0.96 7.90
C VAL A 94 -5.24 -2.13 8.16
N SER A 95 -3.93 -1.87 8.25
CA SER A 95 -2.97 -2.92 8.58
C SER A 95 -3.24 -3.53 9.96
N GLN A 96 -3.48 -2.69 10.97
CA GLN A 96 -3.82 -3.14 12.31
C GLN A 96 -5.10 -3.98 12.34
N ASP A 97 -6.15 -3.56 11.63
CA ASP A 97 -7.41 -4.32 11.58
C ASP A 97 -7.21 -5.68 10.90
N ILE A 98 -6.53 -5.73 9.75
CA ILE A 98 -6.24 -6.99 9.03
C ILE A 98 -5.47 -7.96 9.94
N PHE A 99 -4.34 -7.52 10.50
CA PHE A 99 -3.52 -8.39 11.35
C PHE A 99 -4.22 -8.76 12.67
N GLY A 100 -5.06 -7.87 13.20
CA GLY A 100 -5.92 -8.15 14.36
C GLY A 100 -6.93 -9.26 14.08
N ARG A 101 -7.65 -9.18 12.96
CA ARG A 101 -8.61 -10.22 12.52
C ARG A 101 -7.91 -11.54 12.18
N MET A 102 -6.70 -11.48 11.63
CA MET A 102 -5.89 -12.69 11.41
C MET A 102 -5.50 -13.37 12.72
N SER A 103 -5.06 -12.60 13.71
CA SER A 103 -4.72 -13.12 15.05
C SER A 103 -5.95 -13.72 15.75
N ALA A 104 -7.14 -13.13 15.54
CA ALA A 104 -8.40 -13.62 16.07
C ALA A 104 -8.97 -14.84 15.31
N GLY A 105 -8.39 -15.23 14.17
CA GLY A 105 -8.90 -16.30 13.32
C GLY A 105 -10.12 -15.93 12.46
N ASN A 106 -10.51 -14.65 12.43
CA ASN A 106 -11.63 -14.16 11.62
C ASN A 106 -11.24 -13.97 10.15
N VAL A 107 -9.95 -13.78 9.87
CA VAL A 107 -9.37 -13.69 8.53
C VAL A 107 -8.23 -14.69 8.43
N TYR A 108 -8.20 -15.48 7.36
CA TYR A 108 -7.21 -16.55 7.23
C TYR A 108 -6.86 -16.85 5.78
N TRP A 109 -5.75 -17.56 5.61
CA TRP A 109 -5.33 -18.10 4.33
C TRP A 109 -6.25 -19.25 3.93
N SER A 110 -6.85 -19.15 2.75
CA SER A 110 -7.55 -20.28 2.16
C SER A 110 -6.57 -21.44 1.90
N SER A 111 -7.09 -22.67 1.93
CA SER A 111 -6.30 -23.89 1.72
C SER A 111 -5.80 -24.07 0.28
N ASP A 112 -6.30 -23.26 -0.67
CA ASP A 112 -6.02 -23.32 -2.11
C ASP A 112 -4.97 -22.31 -2.59
N LYS A 113 -4.04 -21.90 -1.71
CA LYS A 113 -2.88 -21.01 -2.00
C LYS A 113 -3.23 -19.62 -2.57
N SER A 114 -4.50 -19.26 -2.79
CA SER A 114 -4.94 -17.95 -3.27
C SER A 114 -6.47 -17.88 -3.11
N PRO A 115 -7.10 -17.19 -2.13
CA PRO A 115 -6.79 -15.87 -1.55
C PRO A 115 -6.90 -15.81 0.02
N LEU A 116 -6.82 -14.60 0.59
CA LEU A 116 -7.36 -14.32 1.94
C LEU A 116 -8.88 -14.61 1.95
N THR A 117 -9.39 -15.19 3.03
CA THR A 117 -10.83 -15.43 3.24
C THR A 117 -11.24 -15.13 4.68
N GLY A 118 -12.54 -15.16 4.96
CA GLY A 118 -13.14 -14.81 6.24
C GLY A 118 -13.84 -13.45 6.23
N ASP A 119 -13.80 -12.73 7.35
CA ASP A 119 -14.43 -11.42 7.49
C ASP A 119 -13.57 -10.30 6.88
N LEU A 120 -13.76 -10.10 5.57
CA LEU A 120 -13.06 -9.11 4.75
C LEU A 120 -13.83 -7.79 4.60
N ILE A 121 -14.87 -7.56 5.42
CA ILE A 121 -15.62 -6.31 5.38
C ILE A 121 -15.02 -5.34 6.39
N PHE A 122 -14.34 -4.32 5.87
CA PHE A 122 -13.73 -3.23 6.63
C PHE A 122 -14.67 -2.03 6.57
N GLU A 123 -15.66 -1.98 7.46
CA GLU A 123 -16.50 -0.80 7.59
C GLU A 123 -15.74 0.31 8.32
N LYS A 124 -15.88 1.52 7.81
CA LYS A 124 -15.41 2.70 8.52
C LYS A 124 -16.52 3.06 9.49
N ASP A 125 -16.31 2.87 10.79
CA ASP A 125 -17.13 3.56 11.76
C ASP A 125 -16.96 5.07 11.50
N ASP A 126 -18.05 5.73 11.11
CA ASP A 126 -18.12 7.18 11.02
C ASP A 126 -18.01 7.74 12.44
N THR A 127 -16.77 8.01 12.85
CA THR A 127 -16.44 8.84 14.01
C THR A 127 -15.61 10.04 13.57
#